data_AF-A0A5Y2RY95-F1
#
_entry.id   AF-A0A5Y2RY95-F1
#
_cell.length_a   1.000
_cell.length_b   1.000
_cell.length_c   1.000
_cell.angle_alpha   90.00
_cell.angle_beta   90.00
_cell.angle_gamma   90.00
#
_symmetry.space_group_name_H-M   'P 1'
#
loop_
_entity.id
_entity.type
_entity.pdbx_description
1 polymer ?
#
loop_
_entity_poly.entity_id
_entity_poly.type
_entity_poly.pdbx_seq_one_letter_code
_entity_poly.pdbx_strand_id
1 'polypeptide(L)'
;MNKKTFNTWWNNAKKAAALKLGRPIQGTFHNIKAKAISDYKGSSKERQLFSGHKTESQVVTYDRKVKLSPTLDVPPLAKGD
;
A
#
# COMPACT_ATOMS: atom_id res chain seq x y z
N MET A 1 23.51 -24.69 2.40
CA MET A 1 22.72 -23.54 2.91
C MET A 1 21.40 -23.46 2.15
N ASN A 2 20.33 -24.07 2.65
CA ASN A 2 19.01 -23.96 2.02
C ASN A 2 18.44 -22.57 2.35
N LYS A 3 18.79 -21.56 1.54
CA LYS A 3 18.37 -20.17 1.75
C LYS A 3 16.86 -20.11 1.49
N LYS A 4 16.05 -20.24 2.55
CA LYS A 4 14.65 -19.82 2.49
C LYS A 4 14.65 -18.36 2.05
N THR A 5 14.23 -18.10 0.82
CA THR A 5 14.19 -16.75 0.25
C THR A 5 13.10 -15.94 0.93
N PHE A 6 13.14 -14.61 0.81
CA PHE A 6 12.09 -13.72 1.33
C PHE A 6 10.67 -14.16 0.92
N ASN A 7 10.53 -14.74 -0.28
CA ASN A 7 9.27 -15.26 -0.76
C ASN A 7 8.77 -16.46 0.04
N THR A 8 9.66 -17.33 0.52
CA THR A 8 9.30 -18.47 1.37
C THR A 8 8.77 -18.01 2.73
N TRP A 9 9.43 -17.04 3.36
CA TRP A 9 8.95 -16.47 4.63
C TRP A 9 7.61 -15.75 4.45
N TRP A 10 7.46 -14.98 3.38
CA TRP A 10 6.20 -14.34 3.00
C TRP A 10 5.07 -15.35 2.85
N ASN A 11 5.29 -16.44 2.09
CA ASN A 11 4.28 -17.45 1.86
C ASN A 11 3.86 -18.17 3.16
N ASN A 12 4.80 -18.42 4.07
CA ASN A 12 4.50 -19.02 5.37
C ASN A 12 3.65 -18.08 6.24
N ALA A 13 4.04 -16.80 6.33
CA ALA A 13 3.28 -15.80 7.07
C ALA A 13 1.88 -15.59 6.48
N LYS A 14 1.78 -15.53 5.14
CA LYS A 14 0.51 -15.40 4.40
C LYS A 14 -0.43 -16.57 4.67
N LYS A 15 0.09 -17.81 4.68
CA LYS A 15 -0.70 -19.01 5.02
C LYS A 15 -1.21 -18.96 6.46
N ALA A 16 -0.34 -18.62 7.42
CA ALA A 16 -0.73 -18.51 8.83
C ALA A 16 -1.81 -17.43 9.05
N ALA A 17 -1.69 -16.29 8.37
CA ALA A 17 -2.69 -15.21 8.45
C ALA A 17 -4.01 -15.60 7.75
N ALA A 18 -3.96 -16.31 6.62
CA ALA A 18 -5.16 -16.79 5.92
C ALA A 18 -5.98 -17.77 6.77
N LEU A 19 -5.31 -18.66 7.51
CA LEU A 19 -5.97 -19.57 8.46
C LEU A 19 -6.70 -18.80 9.57
N LYS A 20 -6.08 -17.76 10.14
CA LYS A 20 -6.71 -16.92 11.17
C LYS A 20 -7.87 -16.09 10.63
N LEU A 21 -7.78 -15.64 9.38
CA LEU A 21 -8.79 -14.78 8.75
C LEU A 21 -9.97 -15.57 8.14
N GLY A 22 -9.84 -16.89 8.01
CA GLY A 22 -10.86 -17.76 7.38
C GLY A 22 -11.04 -17.53 5.87
N ARG A 23 -10.12 -16.80 5.21
CA ARG A 23 -10.15 -16.55 3.76
C ARG A 23 -8.74 -16.47 3.18
N PRO A 24 -8.55 -16.83 1.89
CA PRO A 24 -7.25 -16.73 1.26
C PRO A 24 -6.80 -15.27 1.15
N ILE A 25 -5.58 -14.99 1.61
CA ILE A 25 -4.93 -13.70 1.42
C ILE A 25 -4.26 -13.71 0.05
N GLN A 26 -4.70 -12.80 -0.82
CA GLN A 26 -4.13 -12.63 -2.15
C GLN A 26 -2.92 -11.68 -2.13
N GLY A 27 -2.02 -11.84 -3.10
CA GLY A 27 -0.84 -11.00 -3.27
C GLY A 27 0.50 -11.71 -3.06
N THR A 28 1.54 -10.99 -3.48
CA THR A 28 2.95 -11.41 -3.46
C THR A 28 3.76 -10.52 -2.52
N PHE A 29 5.02 -10.89 -2.28
CA PHE A 29 5.91 -10.09 -1.44
C PHE A 29 6.05 -8.63 -1.94
N HIS A 30 6.01 -8.39 -3.25
CA HIS A 30 6.07 -7.04 -3.84
C HIS A 30 4.90 -6.14 -3.42
N ASN A 31 3.75 -6.71 -3.06
CA ASN A 31 2.59 -5.94 -2.61
C ASN A 31 2.84 -5.23 -1.27
N ILE A 32 3.80 -5.68 -0.46
CA ILE A 32 4.20 -4.96 0.76
C ILE A 32 4.78 -3.60 0.40
N LYS A 33 5.69 -3.57 -0.60
CA LYS A 33 6.28 -2.31 -1.10
C LYS A 33 5.21 -1.40 -1.67
N ALA A 34 4.27 -1.96 -2.44
CA ALA A 34 3.14 -1.19 -3.00
C ALA A 34 2.29 -0.55 -1.89
N LYS A 35 1.94 -1.34 -0.86
CA LYS A 35 1.17 -0.86 0.29
C LYS A 35 1.92 0.23 1.06
N ALA A 36 3.21 0.04 1.33
CA ALA A 36 4.02 1.03 2.04
C ALA A 36 4.09 2.38 1.30
N ILE A 37 4.23 2.37 -0.03
CA ILE A 37 4.20 3.58 -0.86
C ILE A 37 2.82 4.26 -0.80
N SER A 38 1.75 3.47 -0.87
CA SER A 38 0.37 3.98 -0.88
C SER A 38 -0.08 4.52 0.49
N ASP A 39 0.41 3.95 1.58
CA ASP A 39 0.12 4.42 2.95
C ASP A 39 0.90 5.69 3.32
N TYR A 40 1.97 6.01 2.60
CA TYR A 40 2.82 7.16 2.89
C TYR A 40 2.10 8.49 2.60
N LYS A 41 2.07 9.38 3.61
CA LYS A 41 1.31 10.64 3.57
C LYS A 41 2.04 11.81 2.91
N GLY A 42 3.33 11.69 2.58
CA GLY A 42 4.09 12.75 1.93
C GLY A 42 3.87 12.81 0.40
N SER A 43 4.56 13.76 -0.22
CA SER A 43 4.53 14.07 -1.65
C SER A 43 5.03 12.91 -2.54
N SER A 44 4.75 12.97 -3.84
CA SER A 44 5.24 11.98 -4.83
C SER A 44 6.76 11.85 -4.81
N LYS A 45 7.46 12.97 -4.63
CA LYS A 45 8.93 13.04 -4.57
C LYS A 45 9.50 12.35 -3.32
N GLU A 46 8.87 12.52 -2.17
CA GLU A 46 9.27 11.83 -0.94
C GLU A 46 9.00 10.32 -1.03
N ARG A 47 7.85 9.94 -1.62
CA ARG A 47 7.55 8.53 -1.94
C ARG A 47 8.59 7.94 -2.88
N GLN A 48 9.06 8.69 -3.87
CA GLN A 48 10.11 8.27 -4.78
C GLN A 48 11.43 8.01 -4.05
N LEU A 49 11.87 8.96 -3.22
CA LEU A 49 13.10 8.86 -2.46
C LEU A 49 13.09 7.64 -1.52
N PHE A 50 11.99 7.47 -0.75
CA PHE A 50 11.83 6.36 0.17
C PHE A 50 11.77 4.99 -0.53
N SER A 51 11.12 4.93 -1.70
CA SER A 51 10.93 3.67 -2.42
C SER A 51 12.08 3.29 -3.37
N GLY A 52 13.05 4.19 -3.56
CA GLY A 52 14.22 4.00 -4.42
C GLY A 52 13.89 3.90 -5.90
N HIS A 53 12.79 4.50 -6.36
CA HIS A 53 12.43 4.49 -7.78
C HIS A 53 13.17 5.57 -8.57
N LYS A 54 13.56 5.25 -9.80
CA LYS A 54 14.31 6.18 -10.66
C LYS A 54 13.45 7.36 -11.10
N THR A 55 12.16 7.13 -11.32
CA THR A 55 11.23 8.16 -11.80
C THR A 55 9.93 8.16 -10.99
N GLU A 56 9.28 9.32 -10.92
CA GLU A 56 7.98 9.46 -10.25
C GLU A 56 6.89 8.60 -10.92
N SER A 57 6.94 8.42 -12.24
CA SER A 57 5.97 7.58 -12.97
C SER A 57 5.93 6.13 -12.45
N GLN A 58 7.09 5.58 -12.03
CA GLN A 58 7.13 4.24 -11.41
C GLN A 58 6.43 4.21 -10.05
N VAL A 59 6.43 5.32 -9.30
CA VAL A 59 5.75 5.45 -8.01
C VAL A 59 4.25 5.52 -8.18
N VAL A 60 3.77 6.22 -9.21
CA VAL A 60 2.32 6.38 -9.49
C VAL A 60 1.63 5.03 -9.68
N THR A 61 2.27 4.06 -10.34
CA THR A 61 1.73 2.69 -10.51
C THR A 61 1.50 1.96 -9.17
N TYR A 62 2.18 2.37 -8.10
CA TYR A 62 2.02 1.81 -6.76
C TYR A 62 1.00 2.55 -5.90
N ASP A 63 0.58 3.76 -6.28
CA ASP A 63 -0.49 4.47 -5.59
C ASP A 63 -1.85 3.87 -5.97
N ARG A 64 -2.21 2.80 -5.27
CA ARG A 64 -3.46 2.05 -5.48
C ARG A 64 -4.54 2.44 -4.49
N LYS A 65 -4.37 3.57 -3.78
CA LYS A 65 -5.38 4.01 -2.80
C LYS A 65 -6.62 4.47 -3.55
N VAL A 66 -7.78 3.97 -3.13
CA VAL A 66 -9.06 4.46 -3.64
C VAL A 66 -9.17 5.94 -3.28
N LYS A 67 -9.39 6.79 -4.30
CA LYS A 67 -9.68 8.20 -4.09
C LYS A 67 -11.07 8.31 -3.50
N LEU A 68 -11.15 8.70 -2.23
CA LEU A 68 -12.42 9.01 -1.58
C LEU A 68 -12.84 10.41 -2.00
N SER A 69 -13.96 10.52 -2.72
CA SER A 69 -14.63 11.79 -2.95
C SER A 69 -15.44 12.15 -1.71
N PRO A 70 -15.49 13.42 -1.28
CA PRO A 70 -16.51 13.86 -0.33
C PRO A 70 -17.90 13.56 -0.90
N THR A 71 -18.83 13.16 -0.02
CA THR A 71 -20.25 13.03 -0.35
C THR A 71 -20.90 14.41 -0.36
N LEU A 72 -22.01 14.56 -1.10
CA LEU A 72 -22.76 15.83 -1.17
C LEU A 72 -23.52 16.15 0.13
N ASP A 73 -23.59 15.22 1.09
CA ASP A 73 -24.37 15.33 2.32
C ASP A 73 -23.59 15.94 3.52
N VAL A 74 -22.39 16.47 3.30
CA VAL A 74 -21.76 17.32 4.31
C VAL A 74 -22.39 18.72 4.22
N PRO A 75 -22.99 19.24 5.32
CA PRO A 75 -23.41 20.63 5.37
C PRO A 75 -22.21 21.50 4.96
N PRO A 76 -22.40 22.53 4.11
CA PRO A 76 -21.34 23.47 3.83
C PRO A 76 -20.86 24.01 5.16
N LEU A 77 -19.61 23.72 5.52
CA LEU A 77 -18.96 24.28 6.68
C LEU A 77 -19.24 25.78 6.67
N ALA A 78 -19.94 26.26 7.70
CA ALA A 78 -20.16 27.67 7.93
C ALA A 78 -18.81 28.36 7.80
N LYS A 79 -18.68 29.15 6.74
CA LYS A 79 -17.51 29.98 6.48
C LYS A 79 -17.53 31.02 7.60
N GLY A 80 -16.76 30.76 8.66
CA GLY A 80 -16.49 31.76 9.70
C GLY A 80 -15.71 32.90 9.07
N ASP A 81 -16.20 34.11 9.32
CA ASP A 81 -15.65 35.40 8.91
C ASP A 81 -14.19 35.60 9.36
#